data_AF-A0A8E0M807-F1
#
_entry.id   AF-A0A8E0M807-F1
#
_cell.length_a   1.000
_cell.length_b   1.000
_cell.length_c   1.000
_cell.angle_alpha   90.00
_cell.angle_beta   90.00
_cell.angle_gamma   90.00
#
_symmetry.space_group_name_H-M   'P 1'
#
loop_
_entity.id
_entity.type
_entity.pdbx_description
1 polymer ?
#
loop_
_entity_poly.entity_id
_entity_poly.type
_entity_poly.pdbx_seq_one_letter_code
_entity_poly.pdbx_strand_id
1 'polypeptide(L)'
;MKRYVFFRILRSIVSIFLVTTLTYILIYSMIPRRDIFKQDPQIQKLASDPDKLLDYKENAYAKMNYIDYVDTKGLIAKVEKTHPGTKATTKYTAANQTLFQQWANNNGFVLHRYQISKNYYATRELPIWERLGRFYGNLIQVDTPWAIHDPKNPKLARYLKIENDKTVGWALVGSGTKYRYQIYFNSSFPYIHQNIIK
;
A
#
# COMPACT_ATOMS: atom_id res chain seq x y z
N MET A 1 -26.16 -33.43 9.82
CA MET A 1 -26.43 -31.99 9.53
C MET A 1 -25.17 -31.11 9.55
N LYS A 2 -24.31 -31.15 10.58
CA LYS A 2 -23.09 -30.31 10.67
C LYS A 2 -22.13 -30.43 9.48
N ARG A 3 -21.84 -31.65 9.02
CA ARG A 3 -21.00 -31.91 7.81
C ARG A 3 -21.62 -31.32 6.54
N TYR A 4 -22.92 -31.51 6.33
CA TYR A 4 -23.64 -30.98 5.16
C TYR A 4 -23.63 -29.45 5.12
N VAL A 5 -23.92 -28.80 6.25
CA VAL A 5 -23.88 -27.32 6.36
C VAL A 5 -22.47 -26.79 6.11
N PHE A 6 -21.44 -27.44 6.69
CA PHE A 6 -20.04 -27.06 6.46
C PHE A 6 -19.65 -27.16 4.97
N PHE A 7 -19.90 -28.30 4.32
CA PHE A 7 -19.58 -28.45 2.90
C PHE A 7 -20.36 -27.50 1.99
N ARG A 8 -21.60 -27.16 2.37
CA ARG A 8 -22.40 -26.15 1.65
C ARG A 8 -21.77 -24.76 1.75
N ILE A 9 -21.36 -24.34 2.94
CA ILE A 9 -20.69 -23.05 3.16
C ILE A 9 -19.35 -23.01 2.43
N LEU A 10 -18.55 -24.07 2.57
CA LEU A 10 -17.24 -24.17 1.91
C LEU A 10 -17.38 -24.07 0.38
N ARG A 11 -18.30 -24.83 -0.22
CA ARG A 11 -18.55 -24.76 -1.68
C ARG A 11 -18.99 -23.35 -2.10
N SER A 12 -19.80 -22.67 -1.30
CA SER A 12 -20.20 -21.29 -1.56
C SER A 12 -19.00 -20.32 -1.53
N ILE A 13 -18.14 -20.43 -0.52
CA ILE A 13 -16.94 -19.58 -0.39
C ILE A 13 -16.00 -19.82 -1.57
N VAL A 14 -15.75 -21.09 -1.92
CA VAL A 14 -14.92 -21.45 -3.08
C VAL A 14 -15.53 -20.92 -4.37
N SER A 15 -16.85 -21.02 -4.56
CA SER A 15 -17.52 -20.48 -5.74
C SER A 15 -17.35 -18.97 -5.86
N ILE A 16 -17.52 -18.23 -4.76
CA ILE A 16 -17.33 -16.77 -4.73
C ILE A 16 -15.87 -16.43 -5.04
N PHE A 17 -14.92 -17.13 -4.40
CA PHE A 17 -13.49 -16.96 -4.64
C PHE A 17 -13.10 -17.18 -6.10
N LEU A 18 -13.64 -18.22 -6.75
CA LEU A 18 -13.35 -18.50 -8.16
C LEU A 18 -13.92 -17.42 -9.09
N VAL A 19 -15.19 -17.01 -8.87
CA VAL A 19 -15.83 -15.97 -9.69
C VAL A 19 -15.10 -14.63 -9.53
N THR A 20 -14.81 -14.22 -8.29
CA THR A 20 -14.09 -12.97 -8.00
C THR A 20 -12.67 -12.98 -8.58
N THR A 21 -11.94 -14.09 -8.48
CA THR A 21 -10.62 -14.26 -9.10
C THR A 21 -10.70 -14.12 -10.63
N LEU A 22 -11.68 -14.77 -11.26
CA LEU A 22 -11.84 -14.72 -12.72
C LEU A 22 -12.19 -13.30 -13.19
N THR A 23 -13.13 -12.63 -12.52
CA THR A 23 -13.47 -11.23 -12.80
C THR A 23 -12.25 -10.32 -12.63
N TYR A 24 -11.47 -10.51 -11.56
CA TYR A 24 -10.25 -9.76 -11.33
C TYR A 24 -9.25 -9.95 -12.48
N ILE A 25 -8.98 -11.20 -12.89
CA ILE A 25 -8.06 -11.49 -14.00
C ILE A 25 -8.54 -10.81 -15.28
N LEU A 26 -9.84 -10.87 -15.62
CA LEU A 26 -10.39 -10.23 -16.82
C LEU A 26 -10.17 -8.71 -16.79
N ILE A 27 -10.51 -8.05 -15.68
CA ILE A 27 -10.32 -6.61 -15.52
C ILE A 27 -8.85 -6.21 -15.70
N TYR A 28 -7.93 -6.90 -15.01
CA TYR A 28 -6.51 -6.53 -15.00
C TYR A 28 -5.74 -6.97 -16.25
N SER A 29 -6.31 -7.83 -17.09
CA SER A 29 -5.71 -8.28 -18.35
C SER A 29 -6.31 -7.60 -19.59
N MET A 30 -7.63 -7.40 -19.61
CA MET A 30 -8.33 -6.92 -20.80
C MET A 30 -8.54 -5.41 -20.82
N ILE A 31 -8.61 -4.75 -19.65
CA ILE A 31 -8.81 -3.29 -19.59
C ILE A 31 -7.45 -2.60 -19.68
N PRO A 32 -7.23 -1.72 -20.68
CA PRO A 32 -5.97 -1.00 -20.81
C PRO A 32 -5.72 -0.08 -19.60
N ARG A 33 -4.60 -0.24 -18.90
CA ARG A 33 -4.24 0.57 -17.72
C ARG A 33 -4.25 2.08 -17.97
N ARG A 34 -3.98 2.51 -19.21
CA ARG A 34 -3.98 3.93 -19.59
C ARG A 34 -5.36 4.58 -19.46
N ASP A 35 -6.43 3.77 -19.50
CA ASP A 35 -7.80 4.27 -19.48
C ASP A 35 -8.21 4.77 -18.08
N ILE A 36 -7.46 4.38 -17.04
CA ILE A 36 -7.63 4.84 -15.65
C ILE A 36 -7.64 6.37 -15.55
N PHE A 37 -6.89 7.05 -16.43
CA PHE A 37 -6.69 8.50 -16.37
C PHE A 37 -7.51 9.28 -17.40
N LYS A 38 -8.33 8.63 -18.23
CA LYS A 38 -9.03 9.28 -19.36
C LYS A 38 -9.88 10.48 -18.96
N GLN A 39 -10.46 10.46 -17.77
CA GLN A 39 -11.35 11.51 -17.26
C GLN A 39 -10.80 12.19 -16.00
N ASP A 40 -9.49 12.08 -15.75
CA ASP A 40 -8.88 12.65 -14.55
C ASP A 40 -8.42 14.10 -14.78
N PRO A 41 -9.07 15.10 -14.15
CA PRO A 41 -8.71 16.51 -14.34
C PRO A 41 -7.32 16.86 -13.78
N GLN A 42 -6.75 16.06 -12.86
CA GLN A 42 -5.41 16.31 -12.32
C GLN A 42 -4.32 16.13 -13.38
N ILE A 43 -4.54 15.23 -14.34
CA ILE A 43 -3.59 15.00 -15.44
C ILE A 43 -3.40 16.27 -16.28
N GLN A 44 -4.49 16.99 -16.55
CA GLN A 44 -4.44 18.25 -17.30
C GLN A 44 -3.74 19.34 -16.49
N LYS A 45 -4.00 19.41 -15.18
CA LYS A 45 -3.36 20.40 -14.29
C LYS A 45 -1.85 20.18 -14.14
N LEU A 46 -1.41 18.93 -14.17
CA LEU A 46 -0.01 18.55 -14.04
C LEU A 46 0.72 18.44 -15.39
N ALA A 47 0.05 18.72 -16.52
CA ALA A 47 0.63 18.57 -17.85
C ALA A 47 1.89 19.44 -18.08
N SER A 48 1.99 20.58 -17.39
CA SER A 48 3.16 21.47 -17.45
C SER A 48 4.35 21.00 -16.63
N ASP A 49 4.17 20.02 -15.74
CA ASP A 49 5.23 19.46 -14.87
C ASP A 49 5.34 17.94 -15.10
N PRO A 50 6.10 17.50 -16.13
CA PRO A 50 6.31 16.10 -16.48
C PRO A 50 6.72 15.19 -15.32
N ASP A 51 7.57 15.68 -14.41
CA ASP A 51 8.07 14.87 -13.29
C ASP A 51 6.95 14.61 -12.27
N LYS A 52 6.20 15.66 -11.88
CA LYS A 52 5.04 15.50 -11.00
C LYS A 52 3.93 14.69 -11.64
N LEU A 53 3.72 14.85 -12.94
CA LEU A 53 2.73 14.06 -13.67
C LEU A 53 3.11 12.57 -13.67
N LEU A 54 4.39 12.26 -13.85
CA LEU A 54 4.88 10.89 -13.77
C LEU A 54 4.69 10.33 -12.36
N ASP A 55 5.14 11.06 -11.34
CA ASP A 55 4.93 10.67 -9.94
C ASP A 55 3.45 10.39 -9.65
N TYR A 56 2.55 11.26 -10.12
CA TYR A 56 1.12 11.09 -9.95
C TYR A 56 0.63 9.77 -10.57
N LYS A 57 1.03 9.48 -11.81
CA LYS A 57 0.63 8.26 -12.53
C LYS A 57 1.19 7.00 -11.87
N GLU A 58 2.48 6.97 -11.56
CA GLU A 58 3.13 5.80 -10.94
C GLU A 58 2.57 5.53 -9.55
N ASN A 59 2.30 6.59 -8.75
CA ASN A 59 1.62 6.43 -7.46
C ASN A 59 0.19 5.89 -7.60
N ALA A 60 -0.56 6.34 -8.61
CA ALA A 60 -1.90 5.82 -8.86
C ALA A 60 -1.86 4.34 -9.27
N TYR A 61 -0.94 3.95 -10.16
CA TYR A 61 -0.73 2.54 -10.51
C TYR A 61 -0.31 1.71 -9.29
N ALA A 62 0.56 2.23 -8.43
CA ALA A 62 0.98 1.55 -7.21
C ALA A 62 -0.16 1.35 -6.21
N LYS A 63 -1.00 2.37 -6.00
CA LYS A 63 -2.21 2.26 -5.16
C LYS A 63 -3.20 1.21 -5.66
N MET A 64 -3.25 1.00 -6.97
CA MET A 64 -4.09 0.00 -7.62
C MET A 64 -3.40 -1.37 -7.74
N ASN A 65 -2.23 -1.57 -7.11
CA ASN A 65 -1.43 -2.79 -7.18
C ASN A 65 -1.02 -3.22 -8.60
N TYR A 66 -0.88 -2.29 -9.55
CA TYR A 66 -0.29 -2.62 -10.86
C TYR A 66 1.23 -2.78 -10.76
N ILE A 67 1.87 -1.91 -9.98
CA ILE A 67 3.32 -1.82 -9.83
C ILE A 67 3.70 -1.59 -8.36
N ASP A 68 4.95 -1.84 -8.01
CA ASP A 68 5.57 -1.17 -6.87
C ASP A 68 6.33 0.07 -7.38
N TYR A 69 6.12 1.19 -6.72
CA TYR A 69 6.76 2.46 -7.05
C TYR A 69 7.65 2.94 -5.92
N VAL A 70 8.85 3.42 -6.27
CA VAL A 70 9.79 4.02 -5.33
C VAL A 70 10.31 5.32 -5.92
N ASP A 71 9.91 6.43 -5.32
CA ASP A 71 10.38 7.77 -5.66
C ASP A 71 11.86 7.95 -5.26
N THR A 72 12.46 9.08 -5.64
CA THR A 72 13.87 9.35 -5.33
C THR A 72 14.19 9.27 -3.84
N LYS A 73 13.33 9.82 -2.98
CA LYS A 73 13.56 9.85 -1.53
C LYS A 73 13.48 8.44 -0.95
N GLY A 74 12.45 7.68 -1.33
CA GLY A 74 12.29 6.29 -0.94
C GLY A 74 13.45 5.42 -1.43
N LEU A 75 13.96 5.67 -2.64
CA LEU A 75 15.06 4.91 -3.23
C LEU A 75 16.35 5.10 -2.41
N ILE A 76 16.70 6.35 -2.11
CA ILE A 76 17.84 6.68 -1.25
C ILE A 76 17.69 5.97 0.10
N ALA A 77 16.54 6.11 0.78
CA ALA A 77 16.32 5.50 2.08
C ALA A 77 16.44 3.95 2.05
N LYS A 78 15.93 3.30 1.00
CA LYS A 78 16.02 1.83 0.85
C LYS A 78 17.47 1.38 0.58
N VAL A 79 18.22 2.14 -0.20
CA VAL A 79 19.62 1.85 -0.51
C VAL A 79 20.50 2.02 0.73
N GLU A 80 20.37 3.14 1.44
CA GLU A 80 21.13 3.42 2.66
C GLU A 80 20.85 2.38 3.76
N LYS A 81 19.61 1.88 3.83
CA LYS A 81 19.25 0.79 4.74
C LYS A 81 19.91 -0.55 4.37
N THR A 82 20.13 -0.80 3.07
CA THR A 82 20.70 -2.06 2.58
C THR A 82 22.24 -2.04 2.61
N HIS A 83 22.85 -0.86 2.49
CA HIS A 83 24.28 -0.63 2.52
C HIS A 83 24.66 0.37 3.62
N PRO A 84 24.74 -0.06 4.90
CA PRO A 84 25.10 0.82 5.99
C PRO A 84 26.51 1.39 5.76
N GLY A 85 26.62 2.72 5.71
CA GLY A 85 27.88 3.45 5.47
C GLY A 85 27.96 4.17 4.11
N THR A 86 27.06 3.87 3.17
CA THR A 86 26.99 4.56 1.88
C THR A 86 25.98 5.71 1.94
N LYS A 87 26.40 6.94 1.63
CA LYS A 87 25.49 8.09 1.48
C LYS A 87 25.10 8.24 0.02
N ALA A 88 23.92 7.76 -0.35
CA ALA A 88 23.42 7.89 -1.70
C ALA A 88 22.94 9.33 -1.94
N THR A 89 23.30 9.93 -3.08
CA THR A 89 22.85 11.28 -3.44
C THR A 89 22.05 11.28 -4.73
N THR A 90 21.27 12.32 -4.94
CA THR A 90 20.51 12.52 -6.20
C THR A 90 21.39 12.86 -7.40
N LYS A 91 22.69 13.16 -7.17
CA LYS A 91 23.62 13.56 -8.21
C LYS A 91 23.86 12.44 -9.21
N TYR A 92 23.97 12.81 -10.48
CA TYR A 92 24.35 11.89 -11.55
C TYR A 92 25.85 11.60 -11.47
N THR A 93 26.21 10.49 -10.83
CA THR A 93 27.59 9.99 -10.75
C THR A 93 27.60 8.50 -11.05
N ALA A 94 28.71 7.98 -11.60
CA ALA A 94 28.85 6.56 -11.89
C ALA A 94 28.63 5.70 -10.62
N ALA A 95 29.15 6.15 -9.48
CA ALA A 95 28.97 5.48 -8.19
C ALA A 95 27.49 5.37 -7.79
N ASN A 96 26.73 6.48 -7.84
CA ASN A 96 25.30 6.47 -7.51
C ASN A 96 24.50 5.61 -8.48
N GLN A 97 24.81 5.68 -9.77
CA GLN A 97 24.13 4.87 -10.79
C GLN A 97 24.32 3.38 -10.52
N THR A 98 25.56 2.94 -10.30
CA THR A 98 25.86 1.55 -9.98
C THR A 98 25.16 1.11 -8.70
N LEU A 99 25.17 1.93 -7.66
CA LEU A 99 24.53 1.64 -6.39
C LEU A 99 23.01 1.48 -6.54
N PHE A 100 22.34 2.42 -7.21
CA PHE A 100 20.91 2.34 -7.46
C PHE A 100 20.54 1.17 -8.36
N GLN A 101 21.37 0.87 -9.37
CA GLN A 101 21.14 -0.25 -10.28
C GLN A 101 21.30 -1.59 -9.57
N GLN A 102 22.32 -1.74 -8.71
CA GLN A 102 22.52 -2.94 -7.91
C GLN A 102 21.33 -3.18 -6.99
N TRP A 103 20.88 -2.14 -6.27
CA TRP A 103 19.70 -2.25 -5.42
C TRP A 103 18.46 -2.62 -6.24
N ALA A 104 18.24 -1.99 -7.40
CA ALA A 104 17.10 -2.25 -8.25
C ALA A 104 17.09 -3.71 -8.74
N ASN A 105 18.20 -4.20 -9.29
CA ASN A 105 18.34 -5.57 -9.79
C ASN A 105 18.10 -6.60 -8.68
N ASN A 106 18.68 -6.40 -7.50
CA ASN A 106 18.54 -7.32 -6.37
C ASN A 106 17.10 -7.42 -5.84
N ASN A 107 16.28 -6.38 -6.06
CA ASN A 107 14.89 -6.32 -5.61
C ASN A 107 13.87 -6.51 -6.75
N GLY A 108 14.33 -6.80 -7.97
CA GLY A 108 13.47 -6.96 -9.15
C GLY A 108 12.84 -5.67 -9.68
N PHE A 109 13.43 -4.51 -9.35
CA PHE A 109 13.00 -3.20 -9.85
C PHE A 109 13.78 -2.81 -11.11
N VAL A 110 13.14 -1.99 -11.95
CA VAL A 110 13.75 -1.29 -13.07
C VAL A 110 14.05 0.14 -12.63
N LEU A 111 15.31 0.55 -12.85
CA LEU A 111 15.76 1.90 -12.54
C LEU A 111 15.44 2.86 -13.69
N HIS A 112 14.90 4.01 -13.36
CA HIS A 112 14.54 5.06 -14.31
C HIS A 112 15.05 6.42 -13.85
N ARG A 113 14.89 7.42 -14.72
CA ARG A 113 15.22 8.81 -14.43
C ARG A 113 14.10 9.73 -14.84
N TYR A 114 13.85 10.74 -14.02
CA TYR A 114 12.90 11.80 -14.33
C TYR A 114 13.35 12.63 -15.52
N GLN A 115 12.39 13.26 -16.21
CA GLN A 115 12.67 13.98 -17.44
C GLN A 115 13.34 15.33 -17.16
N ILE A 116 12.86 16.07 -16.15
CA ILE A 116 13.33 17.42 -15.82
C ILE A 116 14.42 17.37 -14.76
N SER A 117 14.10 16.85 -13.57
CA SER A 117 15.01 16.83 -12.42
C SER A 117 16.19 15.88 -12.61
N LYS A 118 16.08 14.93 -13.55
CA LYS A 118 17.08 13.88 -13.83
C LYS A 118 17.43 12.98 -12.63
N ASN A 119 16.64 13.08 -11.56
CA ASN A 119 16.74 12.23 -10.37
C ASN A 119 16.37 10.78 -10.72
N TYR A 120 16.76 9.85 -9.86
CA TYR A 120 16.43 8.44 -10.03
C TYR A 120 15.12 8.08 -9.35
N TYR A 121 14.37 7.16 -9.96
CA TYR A 121 13.23 6.46 -9.35
C TYR A 121 13.23 5.01 -9.83
N ALA A 122 12.46 4.15 -9.17
CA ALA A 122 12.42 2.74 -9.51
C ALA A 122 10.97 2.22 -9.55
N THR A 123 10.68 1.36 -10.52
CA THR A 123 9.37 0.70 -10.68
C THR A 123 9.56 -0.81 -10.74
N ARG A 124 8.56 -1.57 -10.28
CA ARG A 124 8.50 -3.02 -10.49
C ARG A 124 7.10 -3.42 -10.91
N GLU A 125 6.98 -4.04 -12.07
CA GLU A 125 5.69 -4.59 -12.52
C GLU A 125 5.29 -5.78 -11.65
N LEU A 126 4.08 -5.74 -11.10
CA LEU A 126 3.56 -6.84 -10.30
C LEU A 126 2.91 -7.87 -11.24
N PRO A 127 3.34 -9.14 -11.23
CA PRO A 127 2.67 -10.19 -12.00
C PRO A 127 1.27 -10.43 -11.44
N ILE A 128 0.33 -10.87 -12.29
CA ILE A 128 -1.10 -11.03 -11.94
C ILE A 128 -1.30 -11.85 -10.65
N TRP A 129 -0.52 -12.91 -10.46
CA TRP A 129 -0.59 -13.75 -9.26
C TRP A 129 -0.23 -13.00 -7.97
N GLU A 130 0.77 -12.12 -8.01
CA GLU A 130 1.13 -11.28 -6.87
C GLU A 130 0.04 -10.24 -6.61
N ARG A 131 -0.53 -9.66 -7.68
CA ARG A 131 -1.66 -8.73 -7.55
C ARG A 131 -2.88 -9.39 -6.90
N LEU A 132 -3.22 -10.61 -7.31
CA LEU A 132 -4.29 -11.42 -6.71
C LEU A 132 -4.00 -11.74 -5.23
N GLY A 133 -2.78 -12.17 -4.92
CA GLY A 133 -2.36 -12.42 -3.54
C GLY A 133 -2.49 -11.18 -2.66
N ARG A 134 -2.05 -10.02 -3.17
CA ARG A 134 -2.21 -8.72 -2.50
C ARG A 134 -3.67 -8.30 -2.39
N PHE A 135 -4.49 -8.55 -3.41
CA PHE A 135 -5.92 -8.24 -3.37
C PHE A 135 -6.62 -8.99 -2.24
N TYR A 136 -6.44 -10.32 -2.16
CA TYR A 136 -7.03 -11.12 -1.09
C TYR A 136 -6.38 -10.87 0.27
N GLY A 137 -5.06 -10.70 0.33
CA GLY A 137 -4.34 -10.40 1.57
C GLY A 137 -4.70 -9.03 2.17
N ASN A 138 -5.15 -8.09 1.33
CA ASN A 138 -5.63 -6.78 1.77
C ASN A 138 -7.16 -6.68 1.86
N LEU A 139 -7.89 -7.79 1.67
CA LEU A 139 -9.36 -7.77 1.71
C LEU A 139 -9.91 -7.53 3.11
N ILE A 140 -9.20 -8.03 4.13
CA ILE A 140 -9.54 -7.87 5.54
C ILE A 140 -8.24 -7.53 6.27
N GLN A 141 -8.09 -6.26 6.65
CA GLN A 141 -6.98 -5.80 7.46
C GLN A 141 -7.46 -5.60 8.90
N VAL A 142 -6.89 -6.35 9.83
CA VAL A 142 -7.19 -6.20 11.26
C VAL A 142 -6.12 -5.32 11.89
N ASP A 143 -6.54 -4.18 12.45
CA ASP A 143 -5.69 -3.33 13.25
C ASP A 143 -5.49 -3.96 14.63
N THR A 144 -4.27 -4.38 14.92
CA THR A 144 -3.93 -5.06 16.17
C THR A 144 -2.94 -4.23 16.97
N PRO A 145 -2.83 -4.44 18.30
CA PRO A 145 -1.82 -3.78 19.12
C PRO A 145 -0.38 -3.94 18.60
N TRP A 146 -0.10 -4.87 17.69
CA TRP A 146 1.22 -5.10 17.09
C TRP A 146 1.40 -4.45 15.72
N ALA A 147 0.47 -3.62 15.25
CA ALA A 147 0.53 -3.00 13.93
C ALA A 147 1.71 -2.00 13.79
N ILE A 148 1.94 -1.15 14.80
CA ILE A 148 2.98 -0.12 14.76
C ILE A 148 4.25 -0.60 15.49
N HIS A 149 5.42 -0.50 14.87
CA HIS A 149 6.70 -0.68 15.56
C HIS A 149 7.52 0.61 15.44
N ASP A 150 7.65 1.34 16.54
CA ASP A 150 8.45 2.57 16.59
C ASP A 150 9.86 2.25 17.12
N PRO A 151 10.92 2.41 16.30
CA PRO A 151 12.30 2.23 16.75
C PRO A 151 12.70 3.17 17.89
N LYS A 152 12.07 4.36 18.00
CA LYS A 152 12.32 5.33 19.07
C LYS A 152 11.57 5.00 20.36
N ASN A 153 10.57 4.13 20.31
CA ASN A 153 9.82 3.66 21.47
C ASN A 153 9.62 2.12 21.42
N PRO A 154 10.69 1.34 21.64
CA PRO A 154 10.63 -0.12 21.52
C PRO A 154 9.77 -0.77 22.61
N LYS A 155 9.55 -0.09 23.74
CA LYS A 155 8.74 -0.57 24.87
C LYS A 155 7.32 0.00 24.89
N LEU A 156 6.80 0.45 23.73
CA LEU A 156 5.44 0.94 23.60
C LEU A 156 4.46 -0.10 24.17
N ALA A 157 3.62 0.32 25.12
CA ALA A 157 2.61 -0.54 25.72
C ALA A 157 1.65 -1.06 24.64
N ARG A 158 1.29 -2.35 24.72
CA ARG A 158 0.45 -3.04 23.73
C ARG A 158 -0.84 -3.45 24.41
N TYR A 159 -1.95 -2.82 24.06
CA TYR A 159 -3.23 -3.13 24.70
C TYR A 159 -4.42 -2.73 23.84
N LEU A 160 -5.57 -3.30 24.18
CA LEU A 160 -6.91 -2.81 23.85
C LEU A 160 -7.64 -2.60 25.18
N LYS A 161 -8.12 -1.40 25.46
CA LYS A 161 -8.86 -1.07 26.68
C LYS A 161 -10.09 -0.24 26.37
N ILE A 162 -11.13 -0.41 27.17
CA ILE A 162 -12.32 0.44 27.06
C ILE A 162 -12.09 1.67 27.93
N GLU A 163 -12.23 2.86 27.34
CA GLU A 163 -12.12 4.13 28.04
C GLU A 163 -13.27 5.06 27.64
N ASN A 164 -13.66 5.95 28.57
CA ASN A 164 -14.56 7.05 28.27
C ASN A 164 -13.72 8.32 28.04
N ASP A 165 -13.60 8.72 26.77
CA ASP A 165 -12.91 9.95 26.39
C ASP A 165 -13.93 11.11 26.31
N LYS A 166 -13.53 12.31 26.76
CA LYS A 166 -14.39 13.51 26.70
C LYS A 166 -14.76 13.90 25.28
N THR A 167 -13.94 13.54 24.29
CA THR A 167 -14.14 13.93 22.88
C THR A 167 -15.02 12.96 22.10
N VAL A 168 -14.93 11.66 22.40
CA VAL A 168 -15.55 10.59 21.61
C VAL A 168 -16.48 9.67 22.41
N GLY A 169 -16.62 9.92 23.71
CA GLY A 169 -17.41 9.07 24.61
C GLY A 169 -16.73 7.73 24.87
N TRP A 170 -17.55 6.68 25.06
CA TRP A 170 -17.05 5.33 25.25
C TRP A 170 -16.37 4.83 23.98
N ALA A 171 -15.14 4.34 24.12
CA ALA A 171 -14.35 3.83 23.02
C ALA A 171 -13.49 2.64 23.44
N LEU A 172 -13.30 1.70 22.51
CA LEU A 172 -12.22 0.74 22.54
C LEU A 172 -10.95 1.43 22.04
N VAL A 173 -10.02 1.70 22.94
CA VAL A 173 -8.75 2.36 22.69
C VAL A 173 -7.63 1.33 22.57
N GLY A 174 -6.86 1.41 21.48
CA GLY A 174 -5.68 0.60 21.24
C GLY A 174 -4.39 1.38 21.43
N SER A 175 -3.38 0.71 21.99
CA SER A 175 -1.98 1.16 21.95
C SER A 175 -1.14 0.18 21.15
N GLY A 176 -0.35 0.73 20.23
CA GLY A 176 0.39 -0.03 19.22
C GLY A 176 -0.43 -0.43 17.98
N THR A 177 -1.71 -0.05 17.96
CA THR A 177 -2.59 -0.06 16.78
C THR A 177 -2.31 1.14 15.87
N LYS A 178 -2.68 1.04 14.59
CA LYS A 178 -2.64 2.14 13.62
C LYS A 178 -3.52 3.31 14.03
N TYR A 179 -4.71 3.03 14.52
CA TYR A 179 -5.65 4.02 15.04
C TYR A 179 -5.76 3.92 16.55
N ARG A 180 -5.82 5.05 17.26
CA ARG A 180 -6.05 5.04 18.71
C ARG A 180 -7.44 4.50 19.05
N TYR A 181 -8.47 5.00 18.39
CA TYR A 181 -9.85 4.57 18.60
C TYR A 181 -10.21 3.46 17.63
N GLN A 182 -10.36 2.25 18.14
CA GLN A 182 -10.69 1.04 17.37
C GLN A 182 -12.19 0.92 17.13
N ILE A 183 -12.99 1.19 18.17
CA ILE A 183 -14.44 1.28 18.11
C ILE A 183 -14.86 2.44 19.00
N TYR A 184 -15.77 3.30 18.57
CA TYR A 184 -16.29 4.39 19.40
C TYR A 184 -17.71 4.78 19.02
N PHE A 185 -18.41 5.43 19.95
CA PHE A 185 -19.83 5.77 19.81
C PHE A 185 -20.01 7.29 19.89
N ASN A 186 -20.56 7.91 18.85
CA ASN A 186 -20.87 9.34 18.86
C ASN A 186 -22.23 9.62 18.18
N SER A 187 -22.66 10.88 18.20
CA SER A 187 -23.96 11.31 17.64
C SER A 187 -23.98 11.48 16.12
N SER A 188 -22.87 11.21 15.42
CA SER A 188 -22.80 11.29 13.96
C SER A 188 -23.03 9.91 13.35
N PHE A 189 -23.91 9.83 12.35
CA PHE A 189 -24.15 8.60 11.63
C PHE A 189 -22.91 8.19 10.80
N PRO A 190 -22.45 6.92 10.85
CA PRO A 190 -22.99 5.81 11.64
C PRO A 190 -22.67 5.96 13.14
N TYR A 191 -23.68 5.80 14.01
CA TYR A 191 -23.51 6.03 15.47
C TYR A 191 -22.47 5.11 16.14
N ILE A 192 -22.07 4.03 15.46
CA ILE A 192 -20.97 3.14 15.83
C ILE A 192 -19.90 3.28 14.75
N HIS A 193 -18.72 3.71 15.15
CA HIS A 193 -17.57 3.85 14.27
C HIS A 193 -16.59 2.71 14.53
N GLN A 194 -16.03 2.13 13.47
CA GLN A 194 -15.02 1.08 13.57
C GLN A 194 -13.79 1.41 12.72
N ASN A 195 -12.62 1.19 13.29
CA ASN A 195 -11.31 1.28 12.63
C ASN A 195 -10.51 -0.03 12.76
N ILE A 196 -11.04 -1.00 13.50
CA ILE A 196 -10.37 -2.28 13.80
C ILE A 196 -10.29 -3.23 12.61
N ILE A 197 -11.27 -3.18 11.70
CA ILE A 197 -11.31 -3.99 10.48
C ILE A 197 -11.51 -3.05 9.31
N LYS A 198 -10.70 -3.21 8.26
CA LYS A 198 -10.80 -2.47 7.02
C LYS A 198 -10.74 -3.38 5.80
#